data_AF-A0A179G4R3-F1
#
_entry.id   AF-A0A179G4R3-F1
#
_cell.length_a   1.000
_cell.length_b   1.000
_cell.length_c   1.000
_cell.angle_alpha   90.00
_cell.angle_beta   90.00
_cell.angle_gamma   90.00
#
_symmetry.space_group_name_H-M   'P 1'
#
loop_
_entity.id
_entity.type
_entity.pdbx_description
1 polymer ?
#
loop_
_entity_poly.entity_id
_entity_poly.type
_entity_poly.pdbx_seq_one_letter_code
_entity_poly.pdbx_strand_id
1 'polypeptide(L)'
;MCSTNDLHFDMGLFDDDRPIEQNRPSFTDLKHGWLNGRRDGPPSVSSILRIQGSSRYTVAGYSRLPVADVVTSFVLRRQTRWHIDPDLLEEMIRSFPRLRTLHIEPWRYFDYPGRGLADTKLFKMMSHSLPDTVESFTVFEDFNEDYNTVMFNHGSNAWLLPTELARRPSPNVGRAMARRSQQFKKLAASYVVDAEDFFSATLDATNVCMYSWMHLTSLYLTSRHLKRSTHGTRLSTMLEKAGTAALHMPALRTMHIWNGVKGNVGGFRYEATDESTTIQWRGNWLLHLVPGVVNAWRRVADRWTRKELLVLEPRIAQCRYIGSHAVAMEMLGIHHDVLHPVSFKQIKCETSRYWLNYYSSAS
;
A
#
# COMPACT_ATOMS: atom_id res chain seq x y z
N MET A 1 -7.05 9.94 -33.89
CA MET A 1 -8.15 9.10 -33.38
C MET A 1 -8.06 9.11 -31.86
N CYS A 2 -9.00 9.78 -31.18
CA CYS A 2 -9.10 9.72 -29.72
C CYS A 2 -9.26 8.25 -29.32
N SER A 3 -8.23 7.65 -28.71
CA SER A 3 -8.36 6.32 -28.12
C SER A 3 -9.32 6.46 -26.94
N THR A 4 -10.57 6.08 -27.14
CA THR A 4 -11.48 5.83 -26.02
C THR A 4 -10.78 4.88 -25.06
N ASN A 5 -10.76 5.27 -23.80
CA ASN A 5 -9.99 4.64 -22.75
C ASN A 5 -10.53 3.23 -22.48
N ASP A 6 -9.94 2.16 -23.05
CA ASP A 6 -10.36 0.76 -22.85
C ASP A 6 -10.57 0.36 -21.38
N LEU A 7 -9.84 1.02 -20.47
CA LEU A 7 -9.88 0.80 -19.03
C LEU A 7 -10.84 1.76 -18.30
N HIS A 8 -11.41 2.74 -19.02
CA HIS A 8 -12.36 3.77 -18.59
C HIS A 8 -12.02 4.44 -17.25
N PHE A 9 -10.73 4.62 -17.01
CA PHE A 9 -10.30 5.45 -15.92
C PHE A 9 -10.90 6.86 -15.98
N ASP A 10 -11.27 7.39 -14.82
CA ASP A 10 -11.74 8.76 -14.71
C ASP A 10 -10.64 9.75 -15.15
N MET A 11 -11.00 10.61 -16.10
CA MET A 11 -10.17 11.72 -16.58
C MET A 11 -10.66 13.08 -16.04
N GLY A 12 -11.63 13.05 -15.11
CA GLY A 12 -12.14 14.23 -14.42
C GLY A 12 -11.03 15.02 -13.74
N LEU A 13 -11.30 16.33 -13.58
CA LEU A 13 -10.38 17.24 -12.92
C LEU A 13 -10.10 16.82 -11.47
N PHE A 14 -8.92 17.19 -11.01
CA PHE A 14 -8.23 16.79 -9.79
C PHE A 14 -8.88 17.16 -8.45
N ASP A 15 -10.18 17.45 -8.44
CA ASP A 15 -10.89 18.10 -7.35
C ASP A 15 -11.81 17.14 -6.59
N ASP A 16 -11.93 17.33 -5.28
CA ASP A 16 -12.63 16.40 -4.39
C ASP A 16 -14.16 16.46 -4.52
N ASP A 17 -14.69 17.57 -5.05
CA ASP A 17 -16.12 17.93 -5.04
C ASP A 17 -16.85 17.63 -6.36
N ARG A 18 -16.13 17.26 -7.43
CA ARG A 18 -16.77 16.91 -8.70
C ARG A 18 -17.20 15.44 -8.72
N PRO A 19 -18.34 15.12 -9.35
CA PRO A 19 -18.69 13.72 -9.60
C PRO A 19 -17.60 13.08 -10.46
N ILE A 20 -17.06 11.97 -9.96
CA ILE A 20 -16.10 11.12 -10.66
C ILE A 20 -16.78 10.55 -11.91
N GLU A 21 -16.05 10.47 -13.02
CA GLU A 21 -16.50 9.89 -14.30
C GLU A 21 -17.53 10.71 -15.12
N GLN A 22 -17.44 12.04 -15.14
CA GLN A 22 -18.30 12.89 -16.01
C GLN A 22 -18.30 12.50 -17.50
N ASN A 23 -17.24 11.80 -17.98
CA ASN A 23 -17.08 11.37 -19.37
C ASN A 23 -17.29 9.86 -19.58
N ARG A 24 -18.02 9.19 -18.68
CA ARG A 24 -18.31 7.76 -18.79
C ARG A 24 -19.22 7.48 -19.99
N PRO A 25 -19.01 6.39 -20.74
CA PRO A 25 -20.04 5.88 -21.63
C PRO A 25 -21.18 5.32 -20.77
N SER A 26 -22.36 5.93 -20.85
CA SER A 26 -23.62 5.31 -20.42
C SER A 26 -24.07 4.18 -21.35
N PHE A 27 -23.28 3.90 -22.40
CA PHE A 27 -23.67 3.05 -23.51
C PHE A 27 -22.80 1.79 -23.60
N THR A 28 -23.37 0.78 -24.24
CA THR A 28 -22.69 -0.42 -24.72
C THR A 28 -21.64 -0.04 -25.76
N ASP A 29 -20.38 -0.37 -25.49
CA ASP A 29 -19.23 -0.21 -26.39
C ASP A 29 -18.58 -1.59 -26.58
N LEU A 30 -19.20 -2.40 -27.44
CA LEU A 30 -18.76 -3.77 -27.73
C LEU A 30 -17.32 -3.81 -28.28
N LYS A 31 -16.88 -2.75 -28.97
CA LYS A 31 -15.53 -2.68 -29.55
C LYS A 31 -14.46 -2.69 -28.47
N HIS A 32 -14.72 -2.07 -27.33
CA HIS A 32 -13.79 -2.02 -26.20
C HIS A 32 -14.20 -2.97 -25.06
N GLY A 33 -15.15 -3.88 -25.33
CA GLY A 33 -15.58 -4.93 -24.40
C GLY A 33 -16.50 -4.44 -23.28
N TRP A 34 -17.34 -3.43 -23.54
CA TRP A 34 -18.31 -2.90 -22.58
C TRP A 34 -19.76 -3.15 -23.01
N LEU A 35 -20.56 -3.68 -22.10
CA LEU A 35 -21.99 -3.93 -22.25
C LEU A 35 -22.72 -3.31 -21.06
N ASN A 36 -23.63 -2.35 -21.30
CA ASN A 36 -24.39 -1.65 -20.26
C ASN A 36 -23.52 -1.09 -19.11
N GLY A 37 -22.37 -0.48 -19.45
CA GLY A 37 -21.45 0.11 -18.48
C GLY A 37 -20.67 -0.89 -17.63
N ARG A 38 -20.68 -2.19 -18.00
CA ARG A 38 -19.86 -3.27 -17.42
C ARG A 38 -18.96 -3.88 -18.47
N ARG A 39 -17.88 -4.55 -18.05
CA ARG A 39 -17.04 -5.30 -18.96
C ARG A 39 -17.69 -6.64 -19.32
N ASP A 40 -17.74 -6.94 -20.62
CA ASP A 40 -18.19 -8.23 -21.17
C ASP A 40 -17.10 -9.32 -21.06
N GLY A 41 -15.84 -8.93 -20.91
CA GLY A 41 -14.71 -9.84 -20.76
C GLY A 41 -13.48 -9.22 -20.09
N PRO A 42 -12.45 -10.03 -19.81
CA PRO A 42 -11.21 -9.56 -19.21
C PRO A 42 -10.52 -8.50 -20.09
N PRO A 43 -9.77 -7.55 -19.50
CA PRO A 43 -8.93 -6.64 -20.25
C PRO A 43 -7.92 -7.34 -21.13
N SER A 44 -7.66 -6.75 -22.30
CA SER A 44 -6.52 -7.16 -23.10
C SER A 44 -5.22 -6.81 -22.37
N VAL A 45 -4.20 -7.66 -22.54
CA VAL A 45 -2.86 -7.41 -21.97
C VAL A 45 -2.28 -6.11 -22.49
N SER A 46 -2.48 -5.79 -23.77
CA SER A 46 -2.05 -4.51 -24.36
C SER A 46 -2.68 -3.31 -23.63
N SER A 47 -3.97 -3.36 -23.32
CA SER A 47 -4.66 -2.30 -22.58
C SER A 47 -4.11 -2.16 -21.14
N ILE A 48 -3.80 -3.26 -20.44
CA ILE A 48 -3.17 -3.24 -19.11
C ILE A 48 -1.78 -2.61 -19.18
N LEU A 49 -0.95 -3.03 -20.13
CA LEU A 49 0.42 -2.54 -20.29
C LEU A 49 0.47 -1.04 -20.64
N ARG A 50 -0.58 -0.47 -21.24
CA ARG A 50 -0.67 0.99 -21.46
C ARG A 50 -0.67 1.79 -20.15
N ILE A 51 -1.11 1.22 -19.03
CA ILE A 51 -0.98 1.86 -17.71
C ILE A 51 0.50 2.12 -17.43
N GLN A 52 1.37 1.14 -17.71
CA GLN A 52 2.79 1.28 -17.42
C GLN A 52 3.48 2.34 -18.30
N GLY A 53 2.83 2.80 -19.37
CA GLY A 53 3.38 3.78 -20.31
C GLY A 53 4.58 3.23 -21.10
N SER A 54 5.08 4.04 -22.04
CA SER A 54 6.30 3.73 -22.80
C SER A 54 7.59 4.13 -22.06
N SER A 55 7.52 4.49 -20.77
CA SER A 55 8.66 5.00 -19.98
C SER A 55 9.71 3.92 -19.63
N ARG A 56 9.71 2.76 -20.29
CA ARG A 56 10.84 1.82 -20.24
C ARG A 56 12.12 2.43 -20.83
N TYR A 57 11.99 3.53 -21.57
CA TYR A 57 13.09 4.34 -22.03
C TYR A 57 13.35 5.44 -21.00
N THR A 58 14.42 5.25 -20.23
CA THR A 58 15.09 6.31 -19.49
C THR A 58 15.31 7.45 -20.47
N VAL A 59 14.71 8.62 -20.21
CA VAL A 59 15.13 9.83 -20.92
C VAL A 59 16.52 10.15 -20.37
N ALA A 60 17.55 9.67 -21.05
CA ALA A 60 18.91 10.07 -20.76
C ALA A 60 18.99 11.61 -20.89
N GLY A 61 19.48 12.28 -19.84
CA GLY A 61 19.81 13.70 -19.91
C GLY A 61 18.80 14.67 -19.29
N TYR A 62 18.18 14.35 -18.16
CA TYR A 62 17.64 15.43 -17.33
C TYR A 62 18.80 16.31 -16.82
N SER A 63 18.84 17.57 -17.25
CA SER A 63 19.59 18.62 -16.54
C SER A 63 19.14 18.62 -15.08
N ARG A 64 20.05 18.90 -14.13
CA ARG A 64 19.68 19.04 -12.71
C ARG A 64 18.47 19.97 -12.59
N LEU A 65 17.41 19.49 -11.94
CA LEU A 65 16.22 20.30 -11.73
C LEU A 65 16.57 21.50 -10.83
N PRO A 66 16.02 22.70 -11.11
CA PRO A 66 16.25 23.84 -10.25
C PRO A 66 15.71 23.57 -8.85
N VAL A 67 16.43 24.05 -7.84
CA VAL A 67 16.01 23.94 -6.44
C VAL A 67 14.72 24.75 -6.22
N ALA A 68 13.73 24.11 -5.61
CA ALA A 68 12.46 24.71 -5.22
C ALA A 68 12.26 24.55 -3.71
N ASP A 69 12.83 25.46 -2.94
CA ASP A 69 12.82 25.46 -1.47
C ASP A 69 11.45 25.79 -0.87
N VAL A 70 10.56 26.42 -1.63
CA VAL A 70 9.17 26.70 -1.24
C VAL A 70 8.31 25.43 -1.15
N VAL A 71 8.72 24.33 -1.77
CA VAL A 71 7.96 23.08 -1.79
C VAL A 71 8.14 22.33 -0.48
N THR A 72 7.05 22.25 0.29
CA THR A 72 7.01 21.52 1.57
C THR A 72 6.17 20.25 1.52
N SER A 73 5.35 20.08 0.48
CA SER A 73 4.52 18.90 0.27
C SER A 73 4.54 18.50 -1.20
N PHE A 74 4.73 17.21 -1.47
CA PHE A 74 4.69 16.64 -2.81
C PHE A 74 3.75 15.44 -2.83
N VAL A 75 2.78 15.48 -3.75
CA VAL A 75 1.75 14.43 -3.89
C VAL A 75 1.72 13.93 -5.33
N LEU A 76 2.07 12.67 -5.50
CA LEU A 76 1.91 11.92 -6.74
C LEU A 76 0.79 10.90 -6.56
N ARG A 77 -0.40 11.19 -7.07
CA ARG A 77 -1.57 10.32 -6.93
C ARG A 77 -1.67 9.31 -8.07
N ARG A 78 -2.41 8.21 -7.88
CA ARG A 78 -2.58 7.12 -8.87
C ARG A 78 -3.08 7.57 -10.25
N GLN A 79 -3.69 8.74 -10.35
CA GLN A 79 -4.14 9.36 -11.60
C GLN A 79 -2.98 9.70 -12.54
N THR A 80 -1.77 9.89 -12.02
CA THR A 80 -0.55 9.90 -12.85
C THR A 80 -0.29 8.48 -13.31
N ARG A 81 -1.06 8.05 -14.31
CA ARG A 81 -1.17 6.67 -14.75
C ARG A 81 0.14 6.15 -15.31
N TRP A 82 0.90 7.01 -15.98
CA TRP A 82 2.25 6.68 -16.40
C TRP A 82 3.18 6.64 -15.20
N HIS A 83 3.96 5.56 -15.10
CA HIS A 83 5.07 5.55 -14.17
C HIS A 83 5.96 6.75 -14.46
N ILE A 84 6.08 7.65 -13.48
CA ILE A 84 7.19 8.60 -13.49
C ILE A 84 8.46 7.75 -13.41
N ASP A 85 9.37 8.00 -14.34
CA ASP A 85 10.68 7.38 -14.31
C ASP A 85 11.28 7.54 -12.90
N PRO A 86 11.69 6.45 -12.23
CA PRO A 86 12.13 6.56 -10.85
C PRO A 86 13.36 7.45 -10.64
N ASP A 87 14.23 7.63 -11.66
CA ASP A 87 15.35 8.56 -11.56
C ASP A 87 14.88 10.01 -11.64
N LEU A 88 13.90 10.31 -12.50
CA LEU A 88 13.25 11.62 -12.50
C LEU A 88 12.56 11.93 -11.16
N LEU A 89 11.81 10.97 -10.60
CA LEU A 89 11.17 11.15 -9.29
C LEU A 89 12.21 11.42 -8.20
N GLU A 90 13.32 10.69 -8.22
CA GLU A 90 14.43 10.90 -7.30
C GLU A 90 15.02 12.31 -7.44
N GLU A 91 15.22 12.79 -8.67
CA GLU A 91 15.73 14.13 -8.95
C GLU A 91 14.75 15.24 -8.51
N MET A 92 13.44 15.04 -8.71
CA MET A 92 12.41 15.95 -8.21
C MET A 92 12.45 16.04 -6.69
N ILE A 93 12.56 14.90 -5.99
CA ILE A 93 12.63 14.88 -4.53
C ILE A 93 13.88 15.61 -4.02
N ARG A 94 15.02 15.45 -4.69
CA ARG A 94 16.26 16.18 -4.34
C ARG A 94 16.14 17.68 -4.54
N SER A 95 15.33 18.14 -5.49
CA SER A 95 15.13 19.57 -5.72
C SER A 95 14.21 20.25 -4.69
N PHE A 96 13.62 19.50 -3.75
CA PHE A 96 12.74 20.00 -2.69
C PHE A 96 13.42 19.93 -1.30
N PRO A 97 14.40 20.79 -0.97
CA PRO A 97 15.19 20.67 0.26
C PRO A 97 14.40 20.91 1.55
N ARG A 98 13.19 21.47 1.47
CA ARG A 98 12.29 21.71 2.62
C ARG A 98 11.07 20.79 2.61
N LEU A 99 11.10 19.70 1.84
CA LEU A 99 10.01 18.74 1.76
C LEU A 99 9.75 18.11 3.13
N ARG A 100 8.53 18.24 3.63
CA ARG A 100 8.06 17.67 4.90
C ARG A 100 7.12 16.49 4.69
N THR A 101 6.27 16.57 3.67
CA THR A 101 5.28 15.54 3.37
C THR A 101 5.51 15.01 1.96
N LEU A 102 5.69 13.70 1.85
CA LEU A 102 5.79 13.00 0.58
C LEU A 102 4.69 11.95 0.49
N HIS A 103 3.86 12.03 -0.54
CA HIS A 103 2.78 11.09 -0.81
C HIS A 103 2.89 10.58 -2.23
N ILE A 104 3.11 9.28 -2.43
CA ILE A 104 3.27 8.67 -3.76
C ILE A 104 2.39 7.44 -3.91
N GLU A 105 1.70 7.33 -5.03
CA GLU A 105 0.76 6.24 -5.32
C GLU A 105 1.10 5.60 -6.67
N PRO A 106 2.26 4.94 -6.81
CA PRO A 106 2.65 4.31 -8.07
C PRO A 106 1.73 3.14 -8.40
N TRP A 107 1.46 2.93 -9.69
CA TRP A 107 0.90 1.67 -10.16
C TRP A 107 1.90 0.53 -9.97
N ARG A 108 1.40 -0.71 -9.81
CA ARG A 108 2.22 -1.92 -9.75
C ARG A 108 2.84 -2.25 -11.10
N TYR A 109 4.12 -2.65 -11.08
CA TYR A 109 4.73 -3.34 -12.21
C TYR A 109 4.30 -4.81 -12.28
N PHE A 110 3.78 -5.20 -13.44
CA PHE A 110 3.31 -6.57 -13.69
C PHE A 110 4.44 -7.51 -14.13
N ASP A 111 5.51 -7.00 -14.72
CA ASP A 111 6.68 -7.77 -15.14
C ASP A 111 7.80 -7.76 -14.09
N TYR A 112 8.58 -8.86 -14.05
CA TYR A 112 9.66 -9.02 -13.08
C TYR A 112 10.76 -7.95 -13.19
N PRO A 113 11.27 -7.58 -14.39
CA PRO A 113 12.31 -6.55 -14.51
C PRO A 113 11.84 -5.17 -14.03
N GLY A 114 10.64 -4.73 -14.44
CA GLY A 114 10.08 -3.45 -14.00
C GLY A 114 9.92 -3.35 -12.49
N ARG A 115 9.51 -4.45 -11.85
CA ARG A 115 9.43 -4.52 -10.39
C ARG A 115 10.80 -4.43 -9.71
N GLY A 116 11.79 -5.19 -10.19
CA GLY A 116 13.14 -5.14 -9.63
C GLY A 116 13.74 -3.73 -9.71
N LEU A 117 13.49 -3.03 -10.81
CA LEU A 117 13.86 -1.63 -10.98
C LEU A 117 13.14 -0.72 -9.97
N ALA A 118 11.82 -0.83 -9.84
CA ALA A 118 11.04 -0.04 -8.90
C ALA A 118 11.51 -0.22 -7.44
N ASP A 119 11.75 -1.47 -7.03
CA ASP A 119 12.24 -1.79 -5.68
C ASP A 119 13.65 -1.23 -5.45
N THR A 120 14.54 -1.36 -6.44
CA THR A 120 15.90 -0.82 -6.37
C THR A 120 15.89 0.69 -6.23
N LYS A 121 14.99 1.38 -6.94
CA LYS A 121 14.90 2.83 -6.93
C LYS A 121 14.24 3.35 -5.66
N LEU A 122 13.19 2.69 -5.16
CA LEU A 122 12.62 2.99 -3.86
C LEU A 122 13.65 2.77 -2.75
N PHE A 123 14.42 1.67 -2.79
CA PHE A 123 15.54 1.44 -1.87
C PHE A 123 16.56 2.58 -1.90
N LYS A 124 17.00 3.01 -3.09
CA LYS A 124 17.95 4.11 -3.27
C LYS A 124 17.39 5.43 -2.73
N MET A 125 16.14 5.74 -3.03
CA MET A 125 15.44 6.94 -2.56
C MET A 125 15.39 6.99 -1.02
N MET A 126 14.98 5.90 -0.38
CA MET A 126 14.93 5.79 1.07
C MET A 126 16.31 5.88 1.72
N SER A 127 17.34 5.38 1.04
CA SER A 127 18.70 5.33 1.59
C SER A 127 19.47 6.64 1.44
N HIS A 128 19.21 7.41 0.37
CA HIS A 128 20.12 8.49 -0.04
C HIS A 128 19.47 9.79 -0.52
N SER A 129 18.21 9.78 -0.97
CA SER A 129 17.67 10.91 -1.73
C SER A 129 16.56 11.68 -1.03
N LEU A 130 15.94 11.11 0.00
CA LEU A 130 14.97 11.85 0.82
C LEU A 130 15.67 12.92 1.67
N PRO A 131 15.22 14.19 1.63
CA PRO A 131 15.67 15.22 2.56
C PRO A 131 15.38 14.85 4.02
N ASP A 132 16.26 15.26 4.94
CA ASP A 132 16.07 15.04 6.39
C ASP A 132 14.90 15.83 6.98
N THR A 133 14.35 16.78 6.23
CA THR A 133 13.15 17.53 6.60
C THR A 133 11.86 16.72 6.46
N VAL A 134 11.90 15.55 5.83
CA VAL A 134 10.69 14.72 5.62
C VAL A 134 10.24 14.14 6.95
N GLU A 135 9.02 14.49 7.34
CA GLU A 135 8.37 14.06 8.57
C GLU A 135 7.23 13.06 8.30
N SER A 136 6.63 13.10 7.11
CA SER A 136 5.50 12.24 6.75
C SER A 136 5.73 11.61 5.39
N PHE A 137 5.71 10.28 5.34
CA PHE A 137 5.83 9.54 4.09
C PHE A 137 4.69 8.54 3.91
N THR A 138 3.96 8.69 2.80
CA THR A 138 2.94 7.75 2.35
C THR A 138 3.33 7.20 0.99
N VAL A 139 3.44 5.88 0.88
CA VAL A 139 3.60 5.17 -0.39
C VAL A 139 2.55 4.08 -0.50
N PHE A 140 1.78 4.10 -1.59
CA PHE A 140 0.74 3.11 -1.87
C PHE A 140 0.95 2.54 -3.27
N GLU A 141 1.47 1.31 -3.37
CA GLU A 141 1.51 0.63 -4.68
C GLU A 141 0.11 0.14 -5.02
N ASP A 142 -0.53 0.82 -5.97
CA ASP A 142 -1.86 0.49 -6.44
C ASP A 142 -1.82 -0.67 -7.43
N PHE A 143 -2.91 -1.44 -7.46
CA PHE A 143 -3.08 -2.56 -8.37
C PHE A 143 -4.55 -2.81 -8.62
N ASN A 144 -4.84 -3.58 -9.65
CA ASN A 144 -6.18 -4.08 -9.91
C ASN A 144 -6.12 -5.62 -9.91
N GLU A 145 -6.98 -6.26 -9.11
CA GLU A 145 -6.99 -7.71 -8.96
C GLU A 145 -7.33 -8.46 -10.26
N ASP A 146 -8.18 -7.90 -11.11
CA ASP A 146 -8.45 -8.48 -12.44
C ASP A 146 -7.21 -8.35 -13.33
N TYR A 147 -6.49 -7.23 -13.27
CA TYR A 147 -5.27 -7.05 -14.07
C TYR A 147 -4.18 -8.01 -13.61
N ASN A 148 -4.01 -8.20 -12.30
CA ASN A 148 -3.10 -9.21 -11.76
C ASN A 148 -3.45 -10.61 -12.29
N THR A 149 -4.75 -10.96 -12.33
CA THR A 149 -5.20 -12.27 -12.82
C THR A 149 -4.92 -12.45 -14.31
N VAL A 150 -5.25 -11.45 -15.13
CA VAL A 150 -4.97 -11.48 -16.58
C VAL A 150 -3.47 -11.58 -16.84
N MET A 151 -2.66 -10.77 -16.17
CA MET A 151 -1.20 -10.75 -16.33
C MET A 151 -0.52 -12.01 -15.78
N PHE A 152 -1.10 -12.64 -14.76
CA PHE A 152 -0.68 -13.95 -14.25
C PHE A 152 -0.88 -15.03 -15.32
N ASN A 153 -2.11 -15.14 -15.84
CA ASN A 153 -2.47 -16.15 -16.84
C ASN A 153 -1.75 -15.95 -18.19
N HIS A 154 -1.45 -14.70 -18.57
CA HIS A 154 -0.66 -14.42 -19.76
C HIS A 154 0.83 -14.67 -19.52
N GLY A 155 1.37 -14.18 -18.39
CA GLY A 155 2.80 -14.23 -18.11
C GLY A 155 3.35 -15.62 -17.83
N SER A 156 2.51 -16.54 -17.34
CA SER A 156 2.84 -17.96 -17.22
C SER A 156 3.22 -18.61 -18.57
N ASN A 157 2.83 -18.00 -19.69
CA ASN A 157 3.05 -18.54 -21.03
C ASN A 157 4.04 -17.73 -21.89
N ALA A 158 4.44 -16.52 -21.46
CA ALA A 158 5.14 -15.56 -22.33
C ALA A 158 6.42 -14.90 -21.74
N TRP A 159 6.60 -14.87 -20.41
CA TRP A 159 7.75 -14.22 -19.78
C TRP A 159 8.72 -15.23 -19.16
N LEU A 160 10.01 -14.87 -19.11
CA LEU A 160 11.07 -15.70 -18.51
C LEU A 160 10.84 -16.01 -17.02
N LEU A 161 10.04 -15.19 -16.32
CA LEU A 161 9.64 -15.40 -14.94
C LEU A 161 8.12 -15.15 -14.80
N PRO A 162 7.37 -16.03 -14.13
CA PRO A 162 5.93 -15.85 -13.95
C PRO A 162 5.61 -14.56 -13.20
N THR A 163 4.61 -13.83 -13.69
CA THR A 163 3.98 -12.74 -12.93
C THR A 163 3.45 -13.31 -11.62
N GLU A 164 3.59 -12.59 -10.50
CA GLU A 164 3.03 -13.04 -9.22
C GLU A 164 1.60 -12.51 -9.04
N LEU A 165 0.65 -13.38 -8.75
CA LEU A 165 -0.73 -12.99 -8.42
C LEU A 165 -0.76 -12.11 -7.15
N ALA A 166 0.16 -12.37 -6.21
CA ALA A 166 0.37 -11.57 -5.02
C ALA A 166 1.82 -11.06 -4.98
N ARG A 167 1.99 -9.74 -5.04
CA ARG A 167 3.27 -9.02 -4.90
C ARG A 167 4.06 -9.55 -3.70
N ARG A 168 5.33 -9.92 -3.89
CA ARG A 168 6.29 -10.22 -2.80
C ARG A 168 7.28 -9.07 -2.55
N PRO A 169 7.03 -8.14 -1.62
CA PRO A 169 7.91 -6.99 -1.34
C PRO A 169 9.39 -7.38 -1.23
N SER A 170 10.27 -6.47 -1.66
CA SER A 170 11.71 -6.65 -1.51
C SER A 170 12.13 -6.42 -0.05
N PRO A 171 12.81 -7.38 0.61
CA PRO A 171 13.29 -7.19 1.98
C PRO A 171 14.25 -6.01 2.13
N ASN A 172 15.01 -5.69 1.07
CA ASN A 172 15.91 -4.53 1.07
C ASN A 172 15.15 -3.21 1.19
N VAL A 173 13.99 -3.10 0.53
CA VAL A 173 13.11 -1.93 0.65
C VAL A 173 12.57 -1.84 2.07
N GLY A 174 12.11 -2.96 2.66
CA GLY A 174 11.66 -3.01 4.06
C GLY A 174 12.73 -2.53 5.05
N ARG A 175 13.97 -3.00 4.89
CA ARG A 175 15.12 -2.56 5.70
C ARG A 175 15.43 -1.07 5.55
N ALA A 176 15.48 -0.57 4.31
CA ALA A 176 15.73 0.85 4.07
C ALA A 176 14.62 1.74 4.66
N MET A 177 13.36 1.30 4.54
CA MET A 177 12.21 1.98 5.12
C MET A 177 12.29 2.03 6.65
N ALA A 178 12.62 0.91 7.31
CA ALA A 178 12.80 0.83 8.75
C ALA A 178 13.90 1.78 9.24
N ARG A 179 15.06 1.79 8.56
CA ARG A 179 16.17 2.67 8.91
C ARG A 179 15.83 4.15 8.73
N ARG A 180 15.25 4.52 7.58
CA ARG A 180 14.98 5.92 7.24
C ARG A 180 13.86 6.53 8.08
N SER A 181 12.86 5.73 8.45
CA SER A 181 11.66 6.20 9.16
C SER A 181 11.88 6.66 10.60
N GLN A 182 13.06 6.47 11.19
CA GLN A 182 13.38 6.88 12.58
C GLN A 182 13.10 8.36 12.87
N GLN A 183 13.19 9.22 11.85
CA GLN A 183 12.92 10.66 11.96
C GLN A 183 11.46 11.05 11.65
N PHE A 184 10.65 10.10 11.15
CA PHE A 184 9.30 10.39 10.70
C PHE A 184 8.32 10.49 11.86
N LYS A 185 7.30 11.33 11.67
CA LYS A 185 6.07 11.36 12.45
C LYS A 185 5.02 10.38 11.93
N LYS A 186 4.93 10.23 10.61
CA LYS A 186 4.01 9.30 9.97
C LYS A 186 4.71 8.49 8.88
N LEU A 187 4.46 7.18 8.89
CA LEU A 187 4.81 6.29 7.79
C LEU A 187 3.59 5.45 7.41
N ALA A 188 3.20 5.50 6.14
CA ALA A 188 2.27 4.56 5.55
C ALA A 188 2.91 3.93 4.32
N ALA A 189 3.21 2.62 4.37
CA ALA A 189 3.81 1.89 3.26
C ALA A 189 2.97 0.67 2.90
N SER A 190 2.14 0.82 1.87
CA SER A 190 1.17 -0.17 1.45
C SER A 190 1.62 -0.90 0.19
N TYR A 191 1.63 -2.23 0.26
CA TYR A 191 1.98 -3.19 -0.79
C TYR A 191 3.41 -3.13 -1.32
N VAL A 192 4.19 -2.08 -1.03
CA VAL A 192 5.62 -1.96 -1.37
C VAL A 192 6.56 -2.57 -0.32
N VAL A 193 6.08 -2.74 0.91
CA VAL A 193 6.86 -3.24 2.06
C VAL A 193 6.05 -4.31 2.78
N ASP A 194 6.72 -5.38 3.20
CA ASP A 194 6.17 -6.36 4.14
C ASP A 194 6.57 -6.00 5.56
N ALA A 195 5.61 -5.99 6.49
CA ALA A 195 5.85 -5.70 7.88
C ALA A 195 6.84 -6.68 8.53
N GLU A 196 6.87 -7.95 8.09
CA GLU A 196 7.85 -8.93 8.58
C GLU A 196 9.27 -8.49 8.25
N ASP A 197 9.52 -8.06 7.01
CA ASP A 197 10.84 -7.59 6.57
C ASP A 197 11.20 -6.27 7.27
N PHE A 198 10.23 -5.36 7.43
CA PHE A 198 10.41 -4.10 8.15
C PHE A 198 10.84 -4.35 9.60
N PHE A 199 10.07 -5.10 10.39
CA PHE A 199 10.35 -5.29 11.81
C PHE A 199 11.56 -6.20 12.06
N SER A 200 11.76 -7.23 11.24
CA SER A 200 12.95 -8.09 11.36
C SER A 200 14.24 -7.31 11.14
N ALA A 201 14.23 -6.32 10.25
CA ALA A 201 15.40 -5.46 10.00
C ALA A 201 15.75 -4.54 11.19
N THR A 202 14.84 -4.37 12.14
CA THR A 202 15.06 -3.52 13.32
C THR A 202 15.75 -4.26 14.46
N LEU A 203 15.78 -5.60 14.40
CA LEU A 203 16.24 -6.46 15.48
C LEU A 203 17.61 -7.06 15.14
N ASP A 204 18.49 -7.14 16.13
CA ASP A 204 19.75 -7.87 16.03
C ASP A 204 19.57 -9.39 16.25
N ALA A 205 20.68 -10.14 16.23
CA ALA A 205 20.67 -11.59 16.44
C ALA A 205 20.15 -12.03 17.83
N THR A 206 20.06 -11.10 18.79
CA THR A 206 19.56 -11.32 20.15
C THR A 206 18.12 -10.82 20.34
N ASN A 207 17.44 -10.41 19.27
CA ASN A 207 16.11 -9.80 19.27
C ASN A 207 16.04 -8.45 20.01
N VAL A 208 17.14 -7.71 20.08
CA VAL A 208 17.16 -6.34 20.61
C VAL A 208 16.94 -5.35 19.47
N CYS A 209 16.05 -4.38 19.68
CA CYS A 209 15.80 -3.34 18.70
C CYS A 209 16.96 -2.34 18.62
N MET A 210 17.53 -2.20 17.43
CA MET A 210 18.67 -1.32 17.14
C MET A 210 18.26 0.11 16.79
N TYR A 211 16.97 0.33 16.52
CA TYR A 211 16.44 1.59 16.01
C TYR A 211 15.55 2.28 17.05
N SER A 212 15.37 3.59 16.90
CA SER A 212 14.47 4.35 17.75
C SER A 212 13.72 5.41 16.94
N TRP A 213 12.40 5.48 17.16
CA TRP A 213 11.50 6.39 16.47
C TRP A 213 10.89 7.38 17.47
N MET A 214 11.64 8.42 17.81
CA MET A 214 11.24 9.37 18.86
C MET A 214 9.99 10.18 18.53
N HIS A 215 9.67 10.32 17.24
CA HIS A 215 8.59 11.18 16.77
C HIS A 215 7.46 10.43 16.06
N LEU A 216 7.60 9.13 15.82
CA LEU A 216 6.64 8.37 15.01
C LEU A 216 5.34 8.16 15.79
N THR A 217 4.28 8.84 15.35
CA THR A 217 2.94 8.75 15.92
C THR A 217 2.08 7.72 15.20
N SER A 218 2.31 7.52 13.90
CA SER A 218 1.41 6.73 13.07
C SER A 218 2.18 5.83 12.10
N LEU A 219 1.92 4.52 12.17
CA LEU A 219 2.57 3.51 11.32
C LEU A 219 1.55 2.59 10.66
N TYR A 220 1.55 2.55 9.33
CA TYR A 220 0.67 1.68 8.53
C TYR A 220 1.52 0.84 7.59
N LEU A 221 1.52 -0.47 7.77
CA LEU A 221 2.30 -1.40 6.96
C LEU A 221 1.41 -2.53 6.46
N THR A 222 1.71 -3.05 5.28
CA THR A 222 1.09 -4.29 4.79
C THR A 222 1.90 -5.52 5.19
N SER A 223 1.26 -6.68 5.38
CA SER A 223 1.99 -7.95 5.38
C SER A 223 1.23 -9.09 4.72
N ARG A 224 1.95 -9.91 3.96
CA ARG A 224 1.40 -11.09 3.27
C ARG A 224 1.05 -12.23 4.21
N HIS A 225 1.42 -12.11 5.48
CA HIS A 225 1.06 -13.07 6.53
C HIS A 225 -0.36 -12.92 7.04
N LEU A 226 -1.03 -11.79 6.76
CA LEU A 226 -2.42 -11.58 7.15
C LEU A 226 -3.35 -12.21 6.11
N LYS A 227 -3.39 -13.54 6.10
CA LYS A 227 -4.33 -14.36 5.35
C LYS A 227 -4.64 -15.65 6.12
N ARG A 228 -5.86 -16.19 5.92
CA ARG A 228 -6.33 -17.43 6.57
C ARG A 228 -5.37 -18.62 6.45
N SER A 229 -4.71 -18.77 5.30
CA SER A 229 -3.82 -19.90 5.02
C SER A 229 -2.43 -19.78 5.62
N THR A 230 -2.08 -18.66 6.25
CA THR A 230 -0.77 -18.50 6.88
C THR A 230 -0.73 -19.25 8.20
N HIS A 231 0.35 -20.01 8.42
CA HIS A 231 0.63 -20.64 9.72
C HIS A 231 0.61 -19.60 10.84
N GLY A 232 -0.19 -19.83 11.87
CA GLY A 232 -0.40 -18.88 12.98
C GLY A 232 0.87 -18.46 13.70
N THR A 233 1.90 -19.32 13.69
CA THR A 233 3.23 -19.01 14.26
C THR A 233 3.88 -17.82 13.58
N ARG A 234 3.93 -17.75 12.24
CA ARG A 234 4.56 -16.63 11.52
C ARG A 234 3.87 -15.30 11.78
N LEU A 235 2.53 -15.30 11.76
CA LEU A 235 1.75 -14.10 12.06
C LEU A 235 2.04 -13.61 13.49
N SER A 236 2.03 -14.53 14.46
CA SER A 236 2.27 -14.20 15.87
C SER A 236 3.69 -13.66 16.09
N THR A 237 4.70 -14.32 15.51
CA THR A 237 6.10 -13.86 15.56
C THR A 237 6.25 -12.47 14.96
N MET A 238 5.64 -12.19 13.80
CA MET A 238 5.67 -10.86 13.18
C MET A 238 5.05 -9.79 14.12
N LEU A 239 3.91 -10.08 14.75
CA LEU A 239 3.26 -9.15 15.69
C LEU A 239 4.04 -8.95 16.99
N GLU A 240 4.77 -9.97 17.46
CA GLU A 240 5.68 -9.86 18.61
C GLU A 240 6.91 -9.01 18.28
N LYS A 241 7.49 -9.16 17.08
CA LYS A 241 8.56 -8.28 16.57
C LYS A 241 8.07 -6.83 16.47
N ALA A 242 6.84 -6.63 15.98
CA ALA A 242 6.22 -5.31 15.93
C ALA A 242 6.08 -4.68 17.32
N GLY A 243 5.61 -5.45 18.31
CA GLY A 243 5.55 -5.00 19.71
C GLY A 243 6.93 -4.68 20.29
N THR A 244 7.94 -5.47 19.95
CA THR A 244 9.34 -5.24 20.37
C THR A 244 9.88 -3.93 19.78
N ALA A 245 9.64 -3.66 18.50
CA ALA A 245 10.00 -2.39 17.88
C ALA A 245 9.22 -1.21 18.48
N ALA A 246 7.92 -1.39 18.79
CA ALA A 246 7.07 -0.37 19.39
C ALA A 246 7.54 0.07 20.80
N LEU A 247 8.30 -0.78 21.51
CA LEU A 247 8.98 -0.36 22.76
C LEU A 247 10.00 0.77 22.55
N HIS A 248 10.36 1.07 21.31
CA HIS A 248 11.29 2.14 20.92
C HIS A 248 10.59 3.27 20.14
N MET A 249 9.26 3.35 20.23
CA MET A 249 8.41 4.36 19.59
C MET A 249 7.59 5.13 20.65
N PRO A 250 8.20 6.03 21.46
CA PRO A 250 7.53 6.67 22.60
C PRO A 250 6.33 7.54 22.22
N ALA A 251 6.29 8.07 21.00
CA ALA A 251 5.21 8.92 20.52
C ALA A 251 4.08 8.14 19.80
N LEU A 252 4.18 6.81 19.71
CA LEU A 252 3.27 5.99 18.90
C LEU A 252 1.84 6.07 19.42
N ARG A 253 0.93 6.54 18.57
CA ARG A 253 -0.51 6.63 18.82
C ARG A 253 -1.27 5.56 18.06
N THR A 254 -0.83 5.21 16.85
CA THR A 254 -1.55 4.27 15.99
C THR A 254 -0.57 3.39 15.23
N MET A 255 -0.77 2.07 15.29
CA MET A 255 -0.10 1.13 14.41
C MET A 255 -1.10 0.17 13.78
N HIS A 256 -1.10 0.10 12.45
CA HIS A 256 -1.93 -0.81 11.69
C HIS A 256 -1.06 -1.68 10.80
N ILE A 257 -1.10 -2.99 11.03
CA ILE A 257 -0.51 -3.97 10.12
C ILE A 257 -1.66 -4.67 9.43
N TRP A 258 -1.74 -4.57 8.12
CA TRP A 258 -2.95 -4.96 7.39
C TRP A 258 -2.67 -5.69 6.07
N ASN A 259 -3.70 -6.31 5.52
CA ASN A 259 -3.70 -6.83 4.16
C ASN A 259 -5.13 -6.85 3.65
N GLY A 260 -5.34 -6.26 2.47
CA GLY A 260 -6.62 -6.25 1.78
C GLY A 260 -6.44 -6.59 0.32
N VAL A 261 -7.08 -7.65 -0.14
CA VAL A 261 -7.23 -8.01 -1.56
C VAL A 261 -8.59 -8.67 -1.74
N LYS A 262 -9.00 -8.89 -2.99
CA LYS A 262 -10.18 -9.70 -3.28
C LYS A 262 -10.19 -11.02 -2.49
N GLY A 263 -11.25 -11.26 -1.71
CA GLY A 263 -11.44 -12.44 -0.87
C GLY A 263 -10.71 -12.44 0.48
N ASN A 264 -9.80 -11.50 0.75
CA ASN A 264 -8.98 -11.49 1.97
C ASN A 264 -8.92 -10.10 2.61
N VAL A 265 -9.27 -10.01 3.88
CA VAL A 265 -9.03 -8.81 4.69
C VAL A 265 -8.66 -9.19 6.11
N GLY A 266 -7.51 -8.71 6.55
CA GLY A 266 -7.04 -8.87 7.92
C GLY A 266 -6.25 -7.65 8.35
N GLY A 267 -6.37 -7.28 9.61
CA GLY A 267 -5.70 -6.13 10.19
C GLY A 267 -5.51 -6.30 11.69
N PHE A 268 -4.27 -6.13 12.14
CA PHE A 268 -3.94 -5.86 13.52
C PHE A 268 -3.91 -4.34 13.72
N ARG A 269 -4.58 -3.86 14.77
CA ARG A 269 -4.70 -2.44 15.13
C ARG A 269 -4.25 -2.24 16.56
N TYR A 270 -3.29 -1.36 16.77
CA TYR A 270 -2.91 -0.79 18.05
C TYR A 270 -3.31 0.69 18.08
N GLU A 271 -3.93 1.13 19.16
CA GLU A 271 -4.27 2.53 19.39
C GLU A 271 -4.01 2.95 20.82
N ALA A 272 -3.32 4.07 20.99
CA ALA A 272 -3.11 4.75 22.26
C ALA A 272 -3.77 6.14 22.22
N THR A 273 -4.86 6.28 22.96
CA THR A 273 -5.54 7.55 23.17
C THR A 273 -5.23 8.11 24.56
N ASP A 274 -5.74 9.30 24.85
CA ASP A 274 -5.63 9.90 26.18
C ASP A 274 -6.54 9.19 27.20
N GLU A 275 -7.41 8.28 26.77
CA GLU A 275 -8.29 7.48 27.63
C GLU A 275 -7.85 6.02 27.75
N SER A 276 -7.39 5.40 26.67
CA SER A 276 -7.12 3.95 26.65
C SER A 276 -5.93 3.56 25.77
N THR A 277 -5.45 2.34 25.98
CA THR A 277 -4.49 1.69 25.08
C THR A 277 -5.06 0.35 24.67
N THR A 278 -5.27 0.15 23.37
CA THR A 278 -6.03 -0.97 22.85
C THR A 278 -5.24 -1.72 21.79
N ILE A 279 -5.46 -3.03 21.72
CA ILE A 279 -5.14 -3.84 20.54
C ILE A 279 -6.39 -4.56 20.06
N GLN A 280 -6.56 -4.70 18.75
CA GLN A 280 -7.70 -5.36 18.15
C GLN A 280 -7.33 -6.07 16.86
N TRP A 281 -7.91 -7.26 16.67
CA TRP A 281 -7.96 -7.92 15.37
C TRP A 281 -9.23 -7.53 14.59
N ARG A 282 -9.09 -7.20 13.30
CA ARG A 282 -10.20 -6.96 12.39
C ARG A 282 -10.00 -7.75 11.09
N GLY A 283 -11.04 -8.40 10.57
CA GLY A 283 -10.91 -9.12 9.30
C GLY A 283 -12.12 -9.93 8.89
N ASN A 284 -11.96 -10.78 7.87
CA ASN A 284 -13.00 -11.74 7.44
C ASN A 284 -12.81 -13.15 8.00
N TRP A 285 -11.93 -13.32 9.00
CA TRP A 285 -11.78 -14.54 9.79
C TRP A 285 -11.47 -14.24 11.25
N LEU A 286 -11.96 -15.12 12.12
CA LEU A 286 -11.70 -15.07 13.54
C LEU A 286 -10.22 -15.37 13.83
N LEU A 287 -9.57 -14.47 14.55
CA LEU A 287 -8.23 -14.67 15.09
C LEU A 287 -8.21 -14.08 16.49
N HIS A 288 -7.96 -14.93 17.48
CA HIS A 288 -7.63 -14.49 18.83
C HIS A 288 -6.11 -14.29 18.91
N LEU A 289 -5.70 -13.15 19.47
CA LEU A 289 -4.29 -12.85 19.63
C LEU A 289 -3.70 -13.76 20.72
N VAL A 290 -2.63 -14.47 20.37
CA VAL A 290 -1.99 -15.41 21.30
C VAL A 290 -1.31 -14.66 22.46
N PRO A 291 -1.09 -15.31 23.62
CA PRO A 291 -0.50 -14.66 24.79
C PRO A 291 0.84 -13.97 24.54
N GLY A 292 1.69 -14.53 23.67
CA GLY A 292 2.98 -13.93 23.30
C GLY A 292 2.83 -12.52 22.70
N VAL A 293 1.92 -12.38 21.73
CA VAL A 293 1.55 -11.09 21.13
C VAL A 293 0.99 -10.15 22.19
N VAL A 294 0.00 -10.60 22.98
CA VAL A 294 -0.63 -9.75 24.01
C VAL A 294 0.42 -9.26 25.03
N ASN A 295 1.34 -10.12 25.47
CA ASN A 295 2.40 -9.75 26.40
C ASN A 295 3.39 -8.74 25.80
N ALA A 296 3.77 -8.91 24.53
CA ALA A 296 4.64 -7.97 23.84
C ALA A 296 4.03 -6.56 23.81
N TRP A 297 2.74 -6.46 23.48
CA TRP A 297 2.03 -5.18 23.43
C TRP A 297 1.67 -4.63 24.82
N ARG A 298 1.51 -5.49 25.83
CA ARG A 298 1.27 -5.03 27.21
C ARG A 298 2.48 -4.25 27.72
N ARG A 299 3.70 -4.75 27.45
CA ARG A 299 4.94 -4.03 27.76
C ARG A 299 5.02 -2.64 27.10
N VAL A 300 4.48 -2.50 25.88
CA VAL A 300 4.41 -1.20 25.18
C VAL A 300 3.49 -0.23 25.92
N ALA A 301 2.29 -0.70 26.31
CA ALA A 301 1.34 0.09 27.09
C ALA A 301 1.92 0.49 28.45
N ASP A 302 2.47 -0.47 29.20
CA ASP A 302 3.07 -0.24 30.52
C ASP A 302 4.20 0.80 30.45
N ARG A 303 5.03 0.74 29.40
CA ARG A 303 6.18 1.63 29.23
C ARG A 303 5.78 3.05 28.87
N TRP A 304 4.88 3.23 27.90
CA TRP A 304 4.67 4.52 27.25
C TRP A 304 3.35 5.20 27.61
N THR A 305 2.28 4.43 27.82
CA THR A 305 0.97 4.99 28.14
C THR A 305 0.66 4.93 29.63
N ARG A 306 1.32 4.02 30.37
CA ARG A 306 1.07 3.70 31.79
C ARG A 306 -0.39 3.33 32.06
N LYS A 307 -1.05 2.77 31.05
CA LYS A 307 -2.44 2.32 31.09
C LYS A 307 -2.48 0.82 30.90
N GLU A 308 -3.51 0.21 31.45
CA GLU A 308 -3.82 -1.18 31.14
C GLU A 308 -4.07 -1.34 29.63
N LEU A 309 -3.46 -2.39 29.05
CA LEU A 309 -3.73 -2.78 27.68
C LEU A 309 -5.08 -3.49 27.60
N LEU A 310 -6.02 -2.87 26.89
CA LEU A 310 -7.31 -3.46 26.57
C LEU A 310 -7.21 -4.29 25.28
N VAL A 311 -7.43 -5.60 25.40
CA VAL A 311 -7.54 -6.49 24.24
C VAL A 311 -9.00 -6.52 23.81
N LEU A 312 -9.33 -5.82 22.72
CA LEU A 312 -10.71 -5.74 22.24
C LEU A 312 -11.09 -7.03 21.50
N GLU A 313 -12.37 -7.39 21.62
CA GLU A 313 -12.94 -8.52 20.87
C GLU A 313 -12.67 -8.40 19.36
N PRO A 314 -12.33 -9.50 18.68
CA PRO A 314 -12.10 -9.48 17.24
C PRO A 314 -13.32 -8.97 16.47
N ARG A 315 -13.14 -7.96 15.62
CA ARG A 315 -14.22 -7.44 14.77
C ARG A 315 -14.22 -8.17 13.44
N ILE A 316 -15.16 -9.11 13.28
CA ILE A 316 -15.26 -9.90 12.06
C ILE A 316 -16.35 -9.35 11.16
N ALA A 317 -16.01 -9.11 9.89
CA ALA A 317 -16.98 -8.79 8.87
C ALA A 317 -17.66 -10.07 8.38
N GLN A 318 -18.59 -10.56 9.18
CA GLN A 318 -19.46 -11.67 8.77
C GLN A 318 -20.24 -11.24 7.52
N CYS A 319 -20.27 -12.11 6.50
CA CYS A 319 -21.10 -11.98 5.30
C CYS A 319 -20.77 -10.81 4.35
N ARG A 320 -19.66 -10.07 4.51
CA ARG A 320 -19.25 -9.05 3.53
C ARG A 320 -18.30 -9.66 2.49
N TYR A 321 -18.75 -9.78 1.25
CA TYR A 321 -17.87 -10.12 0.13
C TYR A 321 -16.80 -9.05 -0.03
N ILE A 322 -15.53 -9.44 0.07
CA ILE A 322 -14.38 -8.54 -0.13
C ILE A 322 -14.08 -8.52 -1.63
N GLY A 323 -14.78 -7.65 -2.35
CA GLY A 323 -14.63 -7.56 -3.81
C GLY A 323 -13.32 -6.91 -4.25
N SER A 324 -12.67 -6.13 -3.39
CA SER A 324 -11.43 -5.42 -3.72
C SER A 324 -10.67 -4.94 -2.48
N HIS A 325 -9.43 -4.55 -2.70
CA HIS A 325 -8.60 -3.86 -1.72
C HIS A 325 -9.21 -2.52 -1.22
N ALA A 326 -10.01 -1.80 -2.02
CA ALA A 326 -10.76 -0.63 -1.52
C ALA A 326 -11.81 -1.00 -0.46
N VAL A 327 -12.59 -2.06 -0.70
CA VAL A 327 -13.57 -2.56 0.29
C VAL A 327 -12.86 -3.00 1.56
N ALA A 328 -11.68 -3.62 1.45
CA ALA A 328 -10.87 -4.01 2.58
C ALA A 328 -10.38 -2.79 3.39
N MET A 329 -9.85 -1.74 2.75
CA MET A 329 -9.43 -0.52 3.44
C MET A 329 -10.59 0.22 4.13
N GLU A 330 -11.76 0.25 3.50
CA GLU A 330 -12.97 0.82 4.10
C GLU A 330 -13.38 0.05 5.35
N MET A 331 -13.39 -1.29 5.27
CA MET A 331 -13.70 -2.16 6.41
C MET A 331 -12.75 -1.96 7.59
N LEU A 332 -11.45 -1.81 7.31
CA LEU A 332 -10.45 -1.59 8.34
C LEU A 332 -10.47 -0.16 8.89
N GLY A 333 -11.13 0.77 8.18
CA GLY A 333 -11.20 2.18 8.54
C GLY A 333 -9.87 2.92 8.36
N ILE A 334 -9.04 2.51 7.40
CA ILE A 334 -7.67 3.03 7.20
C ILE A 334 -7.49 3.83 5.92
N HIS A 335 -8.50 3.88 5.06
CA HIS A 335 -8.39 4.44 3.71
C HIS A 335 -7.91 5.90 3.70
N HIS A 336 -8.31 6.72 4.69
CA HIS A 336 -7.83 8.11 4.82
C HIS A 336 -6.37 8.22 5.25
N ASP A 337 -5.80 7.17 5.84
CA ASP A 337 -4.44 7.19 6.36
C ASP A 337 -3.40 6.72 5.37
N VAL A 338 -3.78 5.76 4.52
CA VAL A 338 -2.86 5.05 3.62
C VAL A 338 -2.98 5.49 2.16
N LEU A 339 -4.02 6.23 1.81
CA LEU A 339 -4.35 6.60 0.43
C LEU A 339 -4.97 8.00 0.36
N HIS A 340 -4.77 8.70 -0.75
CA HIS A 340 -5.41 9.99 -0.99
C HIS A 340 -6.94 9.82 -1.18
N PRO A 341 -7.80 10.70 -0.64
CA PRO A 341 -9.26 10.57 -0.74
C PRO A 341 -9.79 10.43 -2.18
N VAL A 342 -9.34 11.29 -3.10
CA VAL A 342 -9.69 11.17 -4.54
C VAL A 342 -9.30 9.80 -5.09
N SER A 343 -8.10 9.31 -4.80
CA SER A 343 -7.61 8.01 -5.26
C SER A 343 -8.44 6.87 -4.69
N PHE A 344 -8.83 6.93 -3.42
CA PHE A 344 -9.75 5.97 -2.81
C PHE A 344 -11.11 5.93 -3.52
N LYS A 345 -11.72 7.09 -3.78
CA LYS A 345 -13.00 7.17 -4.50
C LYS A 345 -12.89 6.57 -5.90
N GLN A 346 -11.78 6.81 -6.61
CA GLN A 346 -11.52 6.22 -7.92
C GLN A 346 -11.36 4.71 -7.87
N ILE A 347 -10.54 4.18 -6.95
CA ILE A 347 -10.39 2.73 -6.77
C ILE A 347 -11.76 2.12 -6.44
N LYS A 348 -12.52 2.70 -5.51
CA LYS A 348 -13.85 2.21 -5.14
C LYS A 348 -14.79 2.15 -6.37
N CYS A 349 -14.73 3.16 -7.23
CA CYS A 349 -15.53 3.20 -8.46
C CYS A 349 -15.08 2.13 -9.47
N GLU A 350 -13.78 2.07 -9.78
CA GLU A 350 -13.20 1.10 -10.72
C GLU A 350 -13.43 -0.35 -10.26
N THR A 351 -13.28 -0.62 -8.96
CA THR A 351 -13.38 -1.97 -8.40
C THR A 351 -14.80 -2.47 -8.23
N SER A 352 -15.79 -1.58 -8.17
CA SER A 352 -17.20 -1.98 -8.22
C SER A 352 -17.59 -2.70 -9.53
N ARG A 353 -16.72 -2.67 -10.54
CA ARG A 353 -16.95 -3.19 -11.88
C ARG A 353 -16.00 -4.32 -12.27
N TYR A 354 -15.33 -4.93 -11.30
CA TYR A 354 -14.50 -6.10 -11.57
C TYR A 354 -15.28 -7.16 -12.31
N TRP A 355 -14.69 -7.63 -13.40
CA TRP A 355 -15.23 -8.70 -14.22
C TRP A 355 -15.32 -10.00 -13.41
N LEU A 356 -14.29 -10.32 -12.62
CA LEU A 356 -14.26 -11.55 -11.81
C LEU A 356 -15.26 -11.53 -10.64
N ASN A 357 -15.96 -10.44 -10.32
CA ASN A 357 -16.92 -10.43 -9.20
C ASN A 357 -18.20 -11.23 -9.53
N TYR A 358 -18.46 -11.52 -10.80
CA TYR A 358 -19.73 -12.11 -11.26
C TYR A 358 -19.62 -13.57 -11.72
N TYR A 359 -18.42 -14.06 -12.00
CA TYR A 359 -18.19 -15.46 -12.44
C TYR A 359 -17.83 -16.41 -11.30
N SER A 360 -17.57 -15.91 -10.08
CA SER A 360 -17.34 -16.75 -8.89
C SER A 360 -18.61 -17.08 -8.10
N SER A 361 -19.77 -16.54 -8.52
CA SER A 361 -21.10 -16.88 -7.98
C SER A 361 -21.86 -17.88 -8.86
N ALA A 362 -21.22 -18.39 -9.91
CA ALA A 362 -21.75 -19.42 -10.81
C ALA A 362 -20.75 -20.57 -10.91
N SER A 363 -20.50 -21.23 -9.78
CA SER A 363 -19.87 -22.57 -9.71
C SER A 363 -20.14 -23.19 -8.36
#